data_AF-A0A8T4TQU8-F1
#
_entry.id   AF-A0A8T4TQU8-F1
#
_cell.length_a   1.000
_cell.length_b   1.000
_cell.length_c   1.000
_cell.angle_alpha   90.00
_cell.angle_beta   90.00
_cell.angle_gamma   90.00
#
_symmetry.space_group_name_H-M   'P 1'
#
loop_
_entity.id
_entity.type
_entity.pdbx_description
1 polymer ?
#
loop_
_entity_poly.entity_id
_entity_poly.type
_entity_poly.pdbx_seq_one_letter_code
_entity_poly.pdbx_strand_id
1 'polypeptide(L)'
;MSEALELAKKIPRYFSRFSNHIYCNHQKLTIYILMQKLKLITRDVVSFLRSNSNICMHFGLFRIPGHTTIVRFVAKIKKQIDLVLDIRQALSVAVDSTGFELETKSYYYRTTWNSDKRQKAK
;
A
#
# COMPACT_ATOMS: atom_id res chain seq x y z
N MET A 1 8.31 -18.37 -1.67
CA MET A 1 9.31 -17.85 -0.68
C MET A 1 10.63 -17.46 -1.33
N SER A 2 11.12 -18.18 -2.35
CA SER A 2 12.36 -17.87 -3.10
C SER A 2 12.44 -16.41 -3.59
N GLU A 3 11.39 -15.90 -4.24
CA GLU A 3 11.42 -14.57 -4.88
C GLU A 3 11.43 -13.40 -3.87
N ALA A 4 10.77 -13.56 -2.73
CA ALA A 4 10.79 -12.56 -1.65
C ALA A 4 12.20 -12.40 -1.06
N LEU A 5 12.92 -13.51 -0.91
CA LEU A 5 14.31 -13.51 -0.46
C LEU A 5 15.23 -12.86 -1.49
N GLU A 6 15.05 -13.18 -2.77
CA GLU A 6 15.80 -12.56 -3.86
C GLU A 6 15.55 -11.05 -3.96
N LEU A 7 14.31 -10.59 -3.76
CA LEU A 7 14.04 -9.17 -3.70
C LEU A 7 14.72 -8.50 -2.50
N ALA A 8 14.65 -9.14 -1.33
CA ALA A 8 15.28 -8.61 -0.12
C ALA A 8 16.80 -8.41 -0.30
N LYS A 9 17.47 -9.30 -1.05
CA LYS A 9 18.89 -9.14 -1.40
C LYS A 9 19.16 -7.94 -2.31
N LYS A 10 18.26 -7.64 -3.25
CA LYS A 10 18.39 -6.50 -4.19
C LYS A 10 18.13 -5.14 -3.52
N ILE A 11 17.35 -5.11 -2.45
CA ILE A 11 17.04 -3.86 -1.74
C ILE A 11 18.23 -3.52 -0.80
N PRO A 12 18.87 -2.35 -0.97
CA PRO A 12 19.95 -1.95 -0.09
C PRO A 12 19.40 -1.69 1.31
N ARG A 13 20.21 -1.92 2.34
CA ARG A 13 19.81 -1.70 3.75
C ARG A 13 19.26 -0.29 3.99
N TYR A 14 19.81 0.70 3.32
CA TYR A 14 19.32 2.08 3.27
C TYR A 14 19.41 2.63 1.85
N PHE A 15 18.44 3.42 1.41
CA PHE A 15 18.44 4.02 0.06
C PHE A 15 19.39 5.21 -0.09
N SER A 16 19.85 5.79 1.02
CA SER A 16 20.72 6.94 1.04
C SER A 16 21.59 6.90 2.29
N ARG A 17 22.81 7.42 2.18
CA ARG A 17 23.73 7.66 3.31
C ARG A 17 23.19 8.65 4.34
N PHE A 18 22.23 9.50 3.95
CA PHE A 18 21.59 10.50 4.82
C PHE A 18 20.31 9.97 5.48
N SER A 19 20.10 8.65 5.53
CA SER A 19 19.00 8.10 6.30
C SER A 19 19.18 8.45 7.77
N ASN A 20 18.09 8.54 8.54
CA ASN A 20 18.18 8.70 10.00
C ASN A 20 18.40 7.36 10.73
N HIS A 21 18.52 6.26 9.98
CA HIS A 21 18.79 4.91 10.48
C HIS A 21 17.79 4.34 11.50
N ILE A 22 16.63 4.99 11.71
CA ILE A 22 15.57 4.50 12.62
C ILE A 22 15.00 3.16 12.13
N TYR A 23 14.80 3.04 10.81
CA TYR A 23 14.31 1.82 10.17
C TYR A 23 15.16 1.50 8.95
N CYS A 24 15.66 0.28 8.82
CA CYS A 24 16.25 -0.19 7.56
C CYS A 24 15.17 -0.49 6.51
N ASN A 25 15.57 -0.67 5.26
CA ASN A 25 14.63 -0.97 4.19
C ASN A 25 14.07 -2.40 4.30
N HIS A 26 14.85 -3.35 4.80
CA HIS A 26 14.39 -4.72 5.05
C HIS A 26 13.27 -4.77 6.08
N GLN A 27 13.37 -3.99 7.16
CA GLN A 27 12.30 -3.83 8.14
C GLN A 27 11.02 -3.29 7.52
N LYS A 28 11.13 -2.24 6.69
CA LYS A 28 9.97 -1.67 5.99
C LYS A 28 9.37 -2.66 5.00
N LEU A 29 10.20 -3.48 4.35
CA LEU A 29 9.76 -4.56 3.45
C LEU A 29 8.96 -5.61 4.20
N THR A 30 9.45 -6.09 5.35
CA THR A 30 8.74 -7.10 6.16
C THR A 30 7.38 -6.59 6.62
N ILE A 31 7.30 -5.33 7.08
CA ILE A 31 6.03 -4.71 7.47
C ILE A 31 5.06 -4.65 6.28
N TYR A 32 5.55 -4.29 5.10
CA TYR A 32 4.72 -4.20 3.92
C TYR A 32 4.23 -5.57 3.43
N ILE A 33 5.08 -6.60 3.48
CA ILE A 33 4.68 -7.99 3.18
C ILE A 33 3.58 -8.43 4.15
N LEU A 34 3.76 -8.18 5.45
CA LEU A 34 2.75 -8.49 6.47
C LEU A 34 1.43 -7.77 6.17
N MET A 35 1.49 -6.48 5.85
CA MET A 35 0.31 -5.68 5.48
C MET A 35 -0.46 -6.33 4.32
N GLN A 36 0.24 -6.77 3.27
CA GLN A 36 -0.38 -7.41 2.11
C GLN A 36 -0.95 -8.80 2.44
N LYS A 37 -0.24 -9.60 3.22
CA LYS A 37 -0.70 -10.93 3.66
C LYS A 37 -1.97 -10.85 4.51
N LEU A 38 -2.09 -9.83 5.33
CA LEU A 38 -3.25 -9.58 6.17
C LEU A 38 -4.32 -8.69 5.50
N LYS A 39 -4.11 -8.26 4.25
CA LYS A 39 -5.00 -7.34 3.50
C LYS A 39 -5.33 -6.06 4.27
N LEU A 40 -4.37 -5.52 5.02
CA LEU A 40 -4.52 -4.33 5.84
C LEU A 40 -4.22 -3.06 5.05
N ILE A 41 -4.83 -1.94 5.44
CA ILE A 41 -4.35 -0.62 5.01
C ILE A 41 -3.18 -0.15 5.90
N THR A 42 -2.49 0.90 5.45
CA THR A 42 -1.28 1.39 6.14
C THR A 42 -1.51 1.86 7.57
N ARG A 43 -2.71 2.34 7.91
CA ARG A 43 -3.07 2.72 9.29
C ARG A 43 -3.31 1.48 10.16
N ASP A 44 -3.96 0.47 9.59
CA ASP A 44 -4.33 -0.75 10.30
C ASP A 44 -3.10 -1.59 10.62
N VAL A 45 -2.13 -1.69 9.71
CA VAL A 45 -0.86 -2.38 10.02
C VAL A 45 -0.10 -1.69 11.15
N VAL A 46 -0.17 -0.36 11.25
CA VAL A 46 0.43 0.38 12.38
C VAL A 46 -0.31 0.07 13.69
N SER A 47 -1.65 0.00 13.65
CA SER A 47 -2.47 -0.40 14.80
C SER A 47 -2.18 -1.84 15.24
N PHE A 48 -2.03 -2.73 14.26
CA PHE A 48 -1.66 -4.12 14.47
C PHE A 48 -0.30 -4.25 15.16
N LEU A 49 0.72 -3.52 14.69
CA LEU A 49 2.05 -3.50 15.31
C LEU A 49 2.03 -2.95 16.74
N ARG A 50 1.20 -1.94 17.02
CA ARG A 50 1.00 -1.41 18.39
C ARG A 50 0.41 -2.44 19.34
N SER A 51 -0.49 -3.27 18.83
CA SER A 51 -1.17 -4.29 19.63
C SER A 51 -0.33 -5.56 19.80
N ASN A 52 0.77 -5.71 19.05
CA ASN A 52 1.59 -6.93 19.02
C ASN A 52 3.08 -6.61 19.21
N SER A 53 3.49 -6.33 20.45
CA SER A 53 4.88 -6.02 20.80
C SER A 53 5.87 -7.15 20.43
N ASN A 54 5.46 -8.41 20.55
CA ASN A 54 6.28 -9.57 20.19
C ASN A 54 6.69 -9.55 18.71
N ILE A 55 5.78 -9.20 17.80
CA ILE A 55 6.06 -9.10 16.37
C ILE A 55 7.06 -7.97 16.10
N CYS A 56 6.94 -6.85 16.82
CA CYS A 56 7.90 -5.76 16.73
C CYS A 56 9.32 -6.21 17.10
N MET A 57 9.47 -7.03 18.15
CA MET A 57 10.77 -7.59 18.54
C MET A 57 11.33 -8.51 17.46
N HIS A 58 10.52 -9.41 16.90
CA HIS A 58 10.96 -10.28 15.79
C HIS A 58 11.38 -9.50 14.54
N PHE A 59 10.79 -8.33 14.30
CA PHE A 59 11.19 -7.45 13.19
C PHE A 59 12.37 -6.52 13.56
N GLY A 60 12.85 -6.55 14.80
CA GLY A 60 13.91 -5.66 15.29
C GLY A 60 13.49 -4.18 15.32
N LEU A 61 12.20 -3.92 15.52
CA LEU A 61 11.64 -2.56 15.57
C LEU A 61 11.76 -1.99 16.99
N PHE A 62 12.67 -1.03 17.18
CA PHE A 62 12.77 -0.27 18.44
C PHE A 62 11.65 0.78 18.59
N ARG A 63 11.06 1.19 17.47
CA ARG A 63 9.96 2.15 17.41
C ARG A 63 8.95 1.69 16.38
N ILE A 64 7.69 2.03 16.56
CA ILE A 64 6.64 1.71 15.58
C ILE A 64 6.66 2.78 14.49
N PRO A 65 6.81 2.41 13.20
CA PRO A 65 6.79 3.37 12.11
C PRO A 65 5.42 4.02 11.97
N GLY A 66 5.40 5.29 11.59
CA GLY A 66 4.18 5.97 11.21
C GLY A 66 3.67 5.47 9.86
N HIS A 67 2.37 5.64 9.60
CA HIS A 67 1.77 5.22 8.32
C HIS A 67 2.47 5.85 7.11
N THR A 68 2.91 7.12 7.22
CA THR A 68 3.64 7.83 6.16
C THR A 68 4.99 7.20 5.85
N THR A 69 5.66 6.58 6.83
CA THR A 69 6.92 5.85 6.62
C THR A 69 6.71 4.66 5.69
N ILE A 70 5.61 3.93 5.88
CA ILE A 70 5.23 2.78 5.04
C ILE A 70 4.85 3.29 3.65
N VAL A 71 3.98 4.30 3.55
CA VAL A 71 3.55 4.88 2.26
C VAL A 71 4.76 5.32 1.41
N ARG A 72 5.68 6.09 2.01
CA ARG A 72 6.89 6.59 1.30
C ARG A 72 7.81 5.46 0.85
N PHE A 73 7.88 4.36 1.61
CA PHE A 73 8.66 3.19 1.23
C PHE A 73 8.02 2.45 0.06
N VAL A 74 6.72 2.16 0.14
CA VAL A 74 5.95 1.48 -0.91
C VAL A 74 6.05 2.22 -2.24
N ALA A 75 5.96 3.56 -2.23
CA ALA A 75 6.12 4.37 -3.43
C ALA A 75 7.47 4.14 -4.14
N LYS A 76 8.54 3.82 -3.41
CA LYS A 76 9.88 3.55 -3.98
C LYS A 76 10.02 2.14 -4.54
N ILE A 77 9.35 1.16 -3.94
CA ILE A 77 9.50 -0.25 -4.30
C ILE A 77 8.32 -0.79 -5.13
N LYS A 78 7.37 0.06 -5.55
CA LYS A 78 6.11 -0.35 -6.19
C LYS A 78 6.30 -1.31 -7.37
N LYS A 79 7.32 -1.10 -8.22
CA LYS A 79 7.61 -1.97 -9.38
C LYS A 79 8.18 -3.35 -8.99
N GLN A 80 8.71 -3.46 -7.79
CA GLN A 80 9.42 -4.64 -7.32
C GLN A 80 8.51 -5.57 -6.53
N ILE A 81 7.35 -5.08 -6.07
CA ILE A 81 6.45 -5.86 -5.21
C ILE A 81 5.71 -6.95 -5.97
N ASP A 82 5.48 -6.75 -7.27
CA ASP A 82 4.78 -7.72 -8.12
C ASP A 82 5.51 -9.08 -8.11
N LEU A 83 6.84 -9.06 -7.97
CA LEU A 83 7.70 -10.23 -7.82
C LEU A 83 7.53 -10.97 -6.49
N VAL A 84 6.94 -10.34 -5.48
CA VAL A 84 6.80 -10.92 -4.12
C VAL A 84 5.37 -11.39 -3.88
N LEU A 85 4.41 -10.73 -4.50
CA LEU A 85 2.98 -10.98 -4.30
C LEU A 85 2.42 -12.01 -5.27
N ASP A 86 3.27 -12.64 -6.10
CA ASP A 86 2.86 -13.61 -7.14
C ASP A 86 1.67 -13.09 -7.95
N ILE A 87 1.74 -11.81 -8.34
CA ILE A 87 0.69 -11.17 -9.11
C ILE A 87 0.78 -11.73 -10.53
N ARG A 88 -0.05 -12.73 -10.80
CA ARG A 88 -0.15 -13.36 -12.11
C ARG A 88 -1.15 -12.62 -12.99
N GLN A 89 -0.87 -12.59 -14.28
CA GLN A 89 -1.82 -12.10 -15.27
C GLN A 89 -3.04 -13.03 -15.28
N ALA A 90 -4.23 -12.46 -15.03
CA ALA A 90 -5.47 -13.22 -15.08
C ALA A 90 -5.84 -13.51 -16.54
N LEU A 91 -6.13 -14.78 -16.86
CA LEU A 91 -6.62 -15.20 -18.18
C LEU A 91 -8.06 -14.74 -18.43
N SER A 92 -8.84 -14.62 -17.37
CA SER A 92 -10.22 -14.13 -17.42
C SER A 92 -10.49 -13.32 -16.16
N VAL A 93 -11.11 -12.16 -16.33
CA VAL A 93 -11.42 -11.22 -15.25
C VAL A 93 -12.92 -10.99 -15.27
N ALA A 94 -13.61 -11.40 -14.22
CA ALA A 94 -14.96 -10.96 -13.96
C ALA A 94 -14.90 -9.62 -13.22
N VAL A 95 -15.49 -8.58 -13.80
CA VAL A 95 -15.58 -7.27 -13.18
C VAL A 95 -17.01 -7.11 -12.69
N ASP A 96 -17.18 -7.12 -11.38
CA ASP A 96 -18.45 -6.79 -10.73
C ASP A 96 -18.34 -5.43 -10.05
N SER A 97 -19.38 -4.61 -10.19
CA SER A 97 -19.44 -3.31 -9.54
C SER A 97 -20.04 -3.48 -8.15
N THR A 98 -19.22 -3.29 -7.12
CA THR A 98 -19.76 -3.00 -5.79
C THR A 98 -20.33 -1.58 -5.82
N GLY A 99 -21.65 -1.44 -5.72
CA GLY A 99 -22.32 -0.14 -5.67
C GLY A 99 -21.92 0.64 -4.43
N PHE A 100 -20.92 1.52 -4.56
CA PHE A 100 -20.61 2.50 -3.53
C PHE A 100 -21.38 3.78 -3.86
N GLU A 101 -22.37 4.11 -3.03
CA GLU A 101 -22.99 5.42 -3.04
C GLU A 101 -22.09 6.40 -2.29
N LEU A 102 -21.60 7.42 -2.99
CA LEU A 102 -20.96 8.56 -2.37
C LEU A 102 -22.06 9.47 -1.81
N GLU A 103 -22.14 9.62 -0.49
CA GLU A 103 -23.11 10.55 0.16
C GLU A 103 -22.97 11.99 -0.35
N THR A 104 -21.76 12.38 -0.78
CA THR A 104 -21.46 13.74 -1.25
C THR A 104 -20.91 13.75 -2.67
N LYS A 105 -21.68 14.31 -3.60
CA LYS A 105 -21.23 14.62 -4.97
C LYS A 105 -20.36 15.88 -4.95
N SER A 106 -19.27 15.90 -5.72
CA SER A 106 -18.44 17.09 -5.87
C SER A 106 -19.24 18.23 -6.53
N TYR A 107 -18.86 19.49 -6.24
CA TYR A 107 -19.56 20.66 -6.79
C TYR A 107 -19.69 20.62 -8.32
N TYR A 108 -18.62 20.21 -9.01
CA TYR A 108 -18.59 20.06 -10.46
C TYR A 108 -19.62 19.03 -10.96
N TYR A 109 -19.73 17.88 -10.29
CA TYR A 109 -20.72 16.86 -10.65
C TYR A 109 -22.14 17.34 -10.37
N ARG A 110 -22.34 18.07 -9.26
CA ARG A 110 -23.65 18.63 -8.91
C ARG A 110 -24.13 19.71 -9.85
N THR A 111 -23.22 20.48 -10.46
CA THR A 111 -23.55 21.60 -11.35
C THR A 111 -23.55 21.22 -12.82
N THR A 112 -22.65 20.34 -13.26
CA THR A 112 -22.51 19.99 -14.70
C THR A 112 -23.36 18.79 -15.09
N TRP A 113 -23.56 17.82 -14.19
CA TRP A 113 -24.36 16.63 -14.47
C TRP A 113 -25.86 16.88 -14.31
N ASN A 114 -26.26 17.72 -13.35
CA ASN A 114 -27.64 18.16 -13.16
C ASN A 114 -27.96 19.47 -13.90
N SER A 115 -27.01 20.07 -14.63
CA SER A 115 -27.39 21.13 -15.55
C SER A 115 -28.18 20.49 -16.68
N ASP A 116 -29.48 20.78 -16.75
CA ASP A 116 -30.35 20.58 -17.91
C ASP A 116 -29.84 21.39 -19.12
N LYS A 117 -28.62 21.13 -19.55
CA LYS A 117 -28.16 21.54 -20.87
C LYS A 117 -28.94 20.65 -21.82
N ARG A 118 -30.08 21.18 -22.29
CA ARG A 118 -30.88 20.67 -23.41
C ARG A 118 -29.95 19.95 -24.37
N GLN A 119 -30.00 18.63 -24.37
CA GLN A 119 -29.34 17.84 -25.38
C GLN A 119 -29.93 18.32 -26.70
N LYS A 120 -29.14 19.06 -27.49
CA LYS A 120 -29.55 19.37 -28.87
C LYS A 120 -29.60 18.02 -29.57
N ALA A 121 -30.81 17.59 -29.90
CA ALA A 121 -31.03 16.42 -30.74
C ALA A 121 -30.18 16.56 -32.00
N LYS A 122 -29.41 15.52 -32.30
CA LYS A 122 -28.77 15.34 -33.61
C LYS A 122 -29.79 14.72 -34.56
#